data_AF-A0A820XH09-F1
#
_entry.id   AF-A0A820XH09-F1
#
_cell.length_a   1.000
_cell.length_b   1.000
_cell.length_c   1.000
_cell.angle_alpha   90.00
_cell.angle_beta   90.00
_cell.angle_gamma   90.00
#
_symmetry.space_group_name_H-M   'P 1'
#
loop_
_entity.id
_entity.type
_entity.pdbx_description
1 polymer ?
#
loop_
_entity_poly.entity_id
_entity_poly.type
_entity_poly.pdbx_seq_one_letter_code
_entity_poly.pdbx_strand_id
1 'polypeptide(L)' 'FINGKSYMEVVAKALLTAKEEVFITDWWLSSEIMLIRSTDDETFRLDNLLGKIAVNFLFLFNITK' A
#
# COMPACT_ATOMS: atom_id res chain seq x y z
N PHE A 1 -2.20 -16.10 -4.28
CA PHE A 1 -0.87 -15.98 -3.66
C PHE A 1 -0.74 -17.01 -2.55
N ILE A 2 0.45 -17.57 -2.33
CA ILE A 2 0.75 -18.43 -1.18
C ILE A 2 1.78 -17.66 -0.35
N ASN A 3 1.46 -17.37 0.91
CA ASN A 3 2.14 -16.42 1.80
C ASN A 3 2.00 -14.94 1.42
N GLY A 4 2.48 -14.05 2.31
CA GLY A 4 2.38 -12.60 2.15
C GLY A 4 3.45 -11.96 1.25
N LYS A 5 4.60 -12.61 1.01
CA LYS A 5 5.72 -11.97 0.28
C LYS A 5 5.33 -11.51 -1.12
N SER A 6 4.93 -12.43 -1.98
CA SER A 6 4.58 -12.12 -3.37
C SER A 6 3.29 -11.31 -3.48
N TYR A 7 2.37 -11.46 -2.53
CA TYR A 7 1.19 -10.61 -2.42
C TYR A 7 1.57 -9.15 -2.19
N MET A 8 2.37 -8.87 -1.16
CA MET A 8 2.76 -7.50 -0.81
C MET A 8 3.65 -6.85 -1.88
N GLU A 9 4.51 -7.61 -2.56
CA GLU A 9 5.28 -7.11 -3.72
C GLU A 9 4.36 -6.68 -4.87
N VAL A 10 3.30 -7.44 -5.17
CA VAL A 10 2.33 -7.06 -6.20
C VAL A 10 1.48 -5.86 -5.76
N VAL A 11 1.09 -5.77 -4.48
CA VAL A 11 0.38 -4.61 -3.93
C VAL A 11 1.23 -3.35 -4.04
N ALA A 12 2.51 -3.39 -3.65
CA ALA A 12 3.42 -2.26 -3.78
C ALA A 12 3.54 -1.78 -5.23
N LYS A 13 3.68 -2.72 -6.17
CA LYS A 13 3.74 -2.41 -7.60
C LYS A 13 2.43 -1.80 -8.10
N ALA A 14 1.28 -2.33 -7.69
CA ALA A 14 -0.02 -1.79 -8.06
C ALA A 14 -0.20 -0.35 -7.58
N LEU A 15 0.16 -0.05 -6.31
CA LEU A 15 0.14 1.30 -5.75
C LEU A 15 1.00 2.29 -6.54
N LEU A 16 2.22 1.88 -6.93
CA LEU A 16 3.12 2.71 -7.72
C LEU A 16 2.62 2.98 -9.14
N THR A 17 1.80 2.09 -9.70
CA THR A 17 1.24 2.22 -11.05
C THR A 17 -0.18 2.78 -11.09
N ALA A 18 -0.77 3.07 -9.93
CA ALA A 18 -2.12 3.63 -9.84
C ALA A 18 -2.18 5.01 -10.53
N LYS A 19 -3.29 5.29 -11.22
CA LYS A 19 -3.48 6.52 -12.03
C LYS A 19 -4.73 7.32 -11.69
N GLU A 20 -5.63 6.80 -10.87
CA GLU A 20 -6.92 7.43 -10.58
C GLU A 20 -7.27 7.31 -9.10
N GLU A 21 -7.64 6.11 -8.65
CA GLU A 21 -8.11 5.90 -7.28
C GLU A 21 -7.52 4.61 -6.69
N VAL A 22 -7.35 4.63 -5.37
CA VAL A 22 -6.92 3.47 -4.59
C VAL A 22 -7.91 3.27 -3.45
N PHE A 23 -8.54 2.10 -3.43
CA PHE A 23 -9.44 1.67 -2.36
C PHE A 23 -8.73 0.66 -1.46
N ILE A 24 -8.74 0.92 -0.15
CA ILE A 24 -8.16 0.04 0.85
C ILE A 24 -9.24 -0.28 1.89
N THR A 25 -9.51 -1.57 2.04
CA THR A 25 -10.41 -2.11 3.07
C THR A 25 -9.65 -3.18 3.83
N ASP A 26 -9.59 -3.05 5.15
CA ASP A 26 -8.95 -4.04 6.01
C ASP A 26 -9.71 -4.13 7.33
N TRP A 27 -9.67 -5.31 7.94
CA TRP A 27 -10.15 -5.48 9.31
C TRP A 27 -9.17 -4.85 10.31
N TRP A 28 -7.87 -4.89 10.00
CA TRP A 28 -6.82 -4.19 10.74
C TRP A 28 -5.67 -3.81 9.80
N LEU A 29 -5.52 -2.51 9.54
CA LEU A 29 -4.40 -1.95 8.78
C LEU A 29 -3.39 -1.25 9.71
N SER A 30 -2.09 -1.53 9.52
CA SER A 30 -0.99 -0.74 10.11
C SER A 30 -0.27 0.00 8.99
N SER A 31 -0.16 1.32 9.13
CA SER A 31 0.50 2.23 8.19
C SER A 31 2.00 1.96 8.04
N GLU A 32 2.62 1.41 9.07
CA GLU A 32 4.07 1.25 9.20
C GLU A 32 4.57 -0.08 8.61
N ILE A 33 3.69 -0.86 7.99
CA ILE A 33 4.08 -2.14 7.39
C ILE A 33 4.95 -1.94 6.14
N MET A 34 6.07 -2.68 6.08
CA MET A 34 6.92 -2.77 4.90
C MET A 34 6.35 -3.77 3.89
N LEU A 35 5.97 -3.30 2.71
CA LEU A 35 5.42 -4.16 1.65
C LEU A 35 6.52 -5.01 0.98
N ILE A 36 7.73 -4.46 0.82
CA ILE A 36 8.90 -5.17 0.30
C ILE A 36 9.98 -5.19 1.39
N ARG A 37 10.37 -6.38 1.84
CA ARG A 37 11.30 -6.57 2.97
C ARG A 37 12.76 -6.80 2.58
N SER A 38 13.05 -6.93 1.29
CA SER A 38 14.38 -7.26 0.80
C SER A 38 15.29 -6.03 0.64
N THR A 39 14.82 -4.85 1.03
CA THR A 39 15.48 -3.57 0.84
C THR A 39 15.41 -2.78 2.14
N ASP A 40 16.52 -2.18 2.59
CA ASP A 40 16.53 -1.17 3.68
C ASP A 40 15.94 0.18 3.23
N ASP A 41 15.18 0.16 2.13
CA ASP A 41 14.56 1.32 1.52
C ASP A 41 13.17 1.53 2.12
N GLU A 42 13.05 2.53 3.00
CA GLU A 42 11.79 2.92 3.63
C GLU A 42 10.72 3.39 2.63
N THR A 43 11.06 3.60 1.36
CA THR A 43 10.07 4.01 0.35
C THR A 43 8.97 2.98 0.13
N PHE A 44 9.17 1.71 0.50
CA PHE A 44 8.16 0.65 0.41
C PHE A 44 7.32 0.46 1.70
N ARG A 45 7.50 1.33 2.69
CA ARG A 45 6.57 1.42 3.82
C ARG A 45 5.22 1.94 3.31
N LEU A 46 4.13 1.33 3.76
CA LEU A 46 2.79 1.59 3.22
C LEU A 46 2.42 3.07 3.29
N ASP A 47 2.60 3.72 4.43
CA ASP A 47 2.38 5.16 4.61
C ASP A 47 3.22 6.03 3.67
N ASN A 48 4.49 5.71 3.44
CA ASN A 48 5.37 6.43 2.52
C ASN A 48 4.90 6.28 1.07
N LEU A 49 4.49 5.07 0.66
CA LEU A 49 3.91 4.83 -0.66
C LEU A 49 2.61 5.61 -0.84
N LEU A 50 1.70 5.52 0.12
CA LEU A 50 0.42 6.23 0.09
C LEU A 50 0.63 7.74 0.07
N GLY A 51 1.56 8.26 0.85
CA GLY A 51 1.93 9.68 0.86
C GLY A 51 2.42 10.16 -0.51
N LYS A 52 3.23 9.37 -1.22
CA LYS A 52 3.71 9.72 -2.57
C LYS A 52 2.56 9.82 -3.58
N ILE A 53 1.59 8.92 -3.48
CA ILE A 53 0.50 8.87 -4.45
C ILE A 53 -0.68 9.79 -4.06
N ALA A 54 -0.87 10.09 -2.77
CA ALA A 54 -1.89 10.99 -2.23
C ALA A 54 -1.77 12.44 -2.67
N VAL A 55 -0.57 12.89 -3.06
CA VAL A 55 -0.40 14.21 -3.67
C VAL A 55 -1.20 14.32 -4.98
N ASN A 56 -1.44 13.21 -5.68
CA ASN A 56 -2.11 13.18 -6.98
C ASN A 56 -3.49 12.50 -6.97
N PHE A 57 -3.92 11.89 -5.85
CA PHE A 57 -5.12 11.04 -5.82
C PHE A 57 -6.08 11.36 -4.68
N LEU A 58 -7.35 11.07 -4.93
CA LEU A 58 -8.40 11.03 -3.91
C LEU A 58 -8.38 9.65 -3.22
N PHE A 59 -8.28 9.64 -1.89
CA PHE A 59 -8.29 8.42 -1.09
C PHE A 59 -9.63 8.21 -0.43
N LEU A 60 -10.29 7.09 -0.73
CA LEU A 60 -11.52 6.67 -0.08
C LEU A 60 -11.23 5.50 0.87
N PHE A 61 -11.06 5.83 2.14
CA PHE A 61 -10.93 4.85 3.23
C PHE A 61 -12.33 4.55 3.78
N ASN A 62 -12.82 3.34 3.55
CA ASN A 62 -14.07 2.88 4.15
C ASN A 62 -13.77 1.69 5.08
N ILE A 63 -13.81 1.95 6.38
CA ILE A 63 -13.74 0.92 7.41
C ILE A 63 -15.19 0.61 7.79
N THR A 64 -15.80 -0.36 7.09
CA THR A 64 -17.09 -0.91 7.52
C THR A 64 -16.84 -1.80 8.74
N LYS A 65 -17.35 -1.37 9.89
CA LYS A 65 -17.62 -2.27 11.03
C LYS A 65 -18.96 -2.96 10.84
#